data_AF-A0A396QD62-F1
#
_entry.id   AF-A0A396QD62-F1
#
_cell.length_a   1.000
_cell.length_b   1.000
_cell.length_c   1.000
_cell.angle_alpha   90.00
_cell.angle_beta   90.00
_cell.angle_gamma   90.00
#
_symmetry.space_group_name_H-M   'P 1'
#
loop_
_entity.id
_entity.type
_entity.pdbx_description
1 polymer ?
#
loop_
_entity_poly.entity_id
_entity_poly.type
_entity_poly.pdbx_seq_one_letter_code
_entity_poly.pdbx_strand_id
1 'polypeptide(L)'
;MRKKKRRKGKKIAVLLIVAVIILLAAGVLFLTMRQVNQLNDETAKIVRMDIDEDVIDEEIYTNGSYAEIEQTIKDYMSDYIENLKTVRTLFQDQEFSDLLSVENIEADGPEFKNSAEYLSEKRRTADEAFQKLEEMAGEEMIMAAIEKKGLSSYFEQLYRKLALENLRVNFMYSAEELKTAKESVEAMIASREEAVTFLSEHQSNWKLEDGKLKFDSDDLLSQYNDLAAAISQQ
;
A
#
# COMPACT_ATOMS: atom_id res chain seq x y z
N MET A 1 1.19 -62.81 -47.54
CA MET A 1 1.99 -62.25 -46.41
C MET A 1 2.26 -60.74 -46.47
N ARG A 2 2.56 -60.12 -47.63
CA ARG A 2 2.93 -58.68 -47.73
C ARG A 2 1.90 -57.66 -47.20
N LYS A 3 0.60 -57.84 -47.45
CA LYS A 3 -0.46 -56.92 -46.95
C LYS A 3 -0.58 -56.90 -45.41
N LYS A 4 -0.37 -58.03 -44.74
CA LYS A 4 -0.47 -58.17 -43.26
C LYS A 4 0.72 -57.50 -42.55
N LYS A 5 1.94 -57.61 -43.11
CA LYS A 5 3.16 -56.92 -42.64
C LYS A 5 3.05 -55.39 -42.82
N ARG A 6 2.51 -54.93 -43.97
CA ARG A 6 2.29 -53.50 -44.27
C ARG A 6 1.22 -52.85 -43.38
N ARG A 7 0.15 -53.57 -43.02
CA ARG A 7 -0.86 -53.14 -42.02
C ARG A 7 -0.28 -53.08 -40.59
N LYS A 8 0.57 -54.04 -40.19
CA LYS A 8 1.26 -54.02 -38.88
C LYS A 8 2.24 -52.84 -38.75
N GLY A 9 3.05 -52.57 -39.77
CA GLY A 9 3.96 -51.42 -39.78
C GLY A 9 3.24 -50.06 -39.70
N LYS A 10 2.11 -49.90 -40.41
CA LYS A 10 1.26 -48.70 -40.30
C LYS A 10 0.66 -48.51 -38.90
N LYS A 11 0.25 -49.58 -38.22
CA LYS A 11 -0.26 -49.51 -36.83
C LYS A 11 0.82 -49.09 -35.83
N ILE A 12 2.04 -49.58 -35.99
CA ILE A 12 3.19 -49.20 -35.14
C ILE A 12 3.55 -47.73 -35.35
N ALA A 13 3.57 -47.25 -36.61
CA ALA A 13 3.82 -45.85 -36.91
C ALA A 13 2.78 -44.91 -36.29
N VAL A 14 1.49 -45.27 -36.35
CA VAL A 14 0.41 -44.49 -35.71
C VAL A 14 0.57 -44.44 -34.18
N LEU A 15 0.90 -45.57 -33.54
CA LEU A 15 1.16 -45.60 -32.10
C LEU A 15 2.33 -44.71 -31.67
N LEU A 16 3.41 -44.68 -32.46
CA LEU A 16 4.55 -43.80 -32.18
C LEU A 16 4.18 -42.31 -32.30
N ILE A 17 3.40 -41.95 -33.32
CA ILE A 17 2.92 -40.56 -33.48
C ILE A 17 2.04 -40.16 -32.28
N VAL A 18 1.12 -41.04 -31.86
CA VAL A 18 0.27 -40.78 -30.69
C VAL A 18 1.12 -40.63 -29.42
N ALA A 19 2.13 -41.48 -29.21
CA ALA A 19 3.03 -41.37 -28.07
C ALA A 19 3.80 -40.04 -28.06
N VAL A 20 4.29 -39.59 -29.22
CA VAL A 20 4.96 -38.28 -29.35
C VAL A 20 4.01 -37.14 -29.02
N ILE A 21 2.76 -37.17 -29.51
CA ILE A 21 1.76 -36.15 -29.18
C ILE A 21 1.48 -36.10 -27.67
N ILE A 22 1.36 -37.26 -27.01
CA ILE A 22 1.15 -37.33 -25.56
C ILE A 22 2.35 -36.74 -24.81
N LEU A 23 3.58 -37.07 -25.23
CA LEU A 23 4.79 -36.51 -24.62
C LEU A 23 4.89 -34.99 -24.80
N LEU A 24 4.53 -34.48 -25.98
CA LEU A 24 4.48 -33.04 -26.23
C LEU A 24 3.43 -32.36 -25.35
N ALA A 25 2.22 -32.94 -25.23
CA ALA A 25 1.17 -32.41 -24.37
C ALA A 25 1.58 -32.42 -22.89
N ALA A 26 2.21 -33.50 -22.42
CA ALA A 26 2.74 -33.59 -21.05
C ALA A 26 3.85 -32.55 -20.80
N GLY A 27 4.72 -32.32 -21.79
CA GLY A 27 5.74 -31.28 -21.72
C GLY A 27 5.15 -29.88 -21.61
N VAL A 28 4.12 -29.56 -22.40
CA VAL A 28 3.40 -28.28 -22.31
C VAL A 28 2.75 -28.11 -20.93
N LEU A 29 2.07 -29.14 -20.42
CA LEU A 29 1.47 -29.10 -19.08
C LEU A 29 2.52 -28.87 -17.98
N PHE A 30 3.67 -29.54 -18.08
CA PHE A 30 4.78 -29.35 -17.13
C PHE A 30 5.32 -27.92 -17.15
N LEU A 31 5.52 -27.35 -18.35
CA LEU A 31 5.98 -25.96 -18.49
C LEU A 31 4.95 -24.96 -17.92
N THR A 32 3.66 -25.18 -18.17
CA THR A 32 2.57 -24.38 -17.60
C THR A 32 2.56 -24.46 -16.07
N MET A 33 2.66 -25.66 -15.48
CA MET A 33 2.69 -25.79 -14.02
C MET A 33 3.88 -25.07 -13.40
N ARG A 34 5.06 -25.11 -14.05
CA ARG A 34 6.23 -24.37 -13.57
C ARG A 34 5.98 -22.86 -13.53
N GLN A 35 5.35 -22.30 -14.56
CA GLN A 35 5.02 -20.86 -14.61
C GLN A 35 4.00 -20.47 -13.52
N VAL A 36 2.97 -21.28 -13.32
CA VAL A 36 1.97 -21.05 -12.25
C VAL A 36 2.60 -21.16 -10.87
N ASN A 37 3.48 -22.14 -10.63
CA ASN A 37 4.18 -22.25 -9.35
C ASN A 37 5.07 -21.04 -9.08
N GLN A 38 5.81 -20.58 -10.09
CA GLN A 38 6.63 -19.37 -9.96
C GLN A 38 5.79 -18.16 -9.56
N LEU A 39 4.63 -17.93 -10.21
CA LEU A 39 3.72 -16.85 -9.82
C LEU A 39 3.26 -16.96 -8.37
N ASN A 40 2.89 -18.16 -7.91
CA ASN A 40 2.49 -18.36 -6.51
C ASN A 40 3.65 -18.07 -5.55
N ASP A 41 4.87 -18.46 -5.89
CA ASP A 41 6.06 -18.20 -5.07
C ASP A 41 6.34 -16.69 -4.98
N GLU A 42 6.31 -15.96 -6.10
CA GLU A 42 6.47 -14.51 -6.12
C GLU A 42 5.38 -13.79 -5.33
N THR A 43 4.11 -14.18 -5.51
CA THR A 43 3.00 -13.64 -4.71
C THR A 43 3.16 -13.94 -3.21
N ALA A 44 3.61 -15.15 -2.86
CA ALA A 44 3.82 -15.54 -1.46
C ALA A 44 5.00 -14.82 -0.81
N LYS A 45 6.01 -14.39 -1.58
CA LYS A 45 7.05 -13.48 -1.08
C LYS A 45 6.43 -12.17 -0.65
N ILE A 46 5.61 -11.54 -1.50
CA ILE A 46 4.93 -10.27 -1.20
C ILE A 46 4.07 -10.39 0.08
N VAL A 47 3.25 -11.45 0.19
CA VAL A 47 2.41 -11.67 1.37
C VAL A 47 3.20 -11.76 2.69
N ARG A 48 4.46 -12.19 2.63
CA ARG A 48 5.32 -12.36 3.82
C ARG A 48 6.29 -11.21 4.05
N MET A 49 6.23 -10.16 3.24
CA MET A 49 7.14 -9.02 3.37
C MET A 49 6.94 -8.29 4.70
N ASP A 50 8.04 -7.85 5.29
CA ASP A 50 8.04 -6.76 6.24
C ASP A 50 8.06 -5.44 5.45
N ILE A 51 7.00 -4.65 5.55
CA ILE A 51 6.88 -3.39 4.81
C ILE A 51 8.00 -2.40 5.18
N ASP A 52 8.53 -2.45 6.40
CA ASP A 52 9.52 -1.48 6.86
C ASP A 52 10.96 -1.87 6.44
N GLU A 53 11.23 -3.17 6.25
CA GLU A 53 12.57 -3.67 5.92
C GLU A 53 12.72 -4.10 4.44
N ASP A 54 11.65 -4.61 3.83
CA ASP A 54 11.70 -5.24 2.50
C ASP A 54 11.33 -4.28 1.35
N VAL A 55 11.76 -4.68 0.16
CA VAL A 55 11.38 -4.09 -1.13
C VAL A 55 10.90 -5.20 -2.07
N ILE A 56 9.93 -4.88 -2.93
CA ILE A 56 9.49 -5.82 -3.97
C ILE A 56 10.63 -6.02 -4.96
N ASP A 57 10.94 -7.29 -5.23
CA ASP A 57 11.86 -7.67 -6.30
C ASP A 57 11.24 -7.38 -7.66
N GLU A 58 11.85 -6.47 -8.44
CA GLU A 58 11.38 -6.05 -9.76
C GLU A 58 11.70 -7.05 -10.89
N GLU A 59 12.54 -8.08 -10.66
CA GLU A 59 12.87 -9.07 -11.70
C GLU A 59 11.65 -9.93 -12.07
N ILE A 60 11.45 -10.23 -13.36
CA ILE A 60 10.34 -11.06 -13.85
C ILE A 60 10.82 -12.47 -14.18
N TYR A 61 10.34 -13.45 -13.42
CA TYR A 61 10.80 -14.85 -13.51
C TYR A 61 9.93 -15.74 -14.40
N THR A 62 8.76 -15.24 -14.81
CA THR A 62 7.82 -15.92 -15.69
C THR A 62 7.93 -15.45 -17.15
N ASN A 63 7.22 -16.10 -18.07
CA ASN A 63 7.31 -15.85 -19.51
C ASN A 63 5.93 -15.66 -20.15
N GLY A 64 5.89 -14.89 -21.25
CA GLY A 64 4.65 -14.64 -22.01
C GLY A 64 3.59 -13.97 -21.13
N SER A 65 2.32 -14.38 -21.25
CA SER A 65 1.25 -13.77 -20.46
C SER A 65 1.34 -14.05 -18.95
N TYR A 66 2.14 -15.04 -18.50
CA TYR A 66 2.46 -15.17 -17.07
C TYR A 66 3.36 -14.02 -16.60
N ALA A 67 4.31 -13.60 -17.43
CA ALA A 67 5.17 -12.43 -17.17
C ALA A 67 4.34 -11.15 -17.05
N GLU A 68 3.31 -11.02 -17.88
CA GLU A 68 2.39 -9.89 -17.78
C GLU A 68 1.60 -9.90 -16.45
N ILE A 69 1.20 -11.06 -15.94
CA ILE A 69 0.56 -11.19 -14.62
C ILE A 69 1.56 -10.83 -13.51
N GLU A 70 2.77 -11.39 -13.55
CA GLU A 70 3.80 -11.13 -12.53
C GLU A 70 4.12 -9.64 -12.43
N GLN A 71 4.39 -9.00 -13.56
CA GLN A 71 4.64 -7.57 -13.64
C GLN A 71 3.46 -6.78 -13.08
N THR A 72 2.23 -7.13 -13.47
CA THR A 72 1.02 -6.42 -12.98
C THR A 72 0.91 -6.52 -11.47
N ILE A 73 1.14 -7.69 -10.88
CA ILE A 73 1.11 -7.89 -9.43
C ILE A 73 2.21 -7.05 -8.76
N LYS A 74 3.44 -7.10 -9.27
CA LYS A 74 4.59 -6.40 -8.68
C LYS A 74 4.42 -4.89 -8.74
N ASP A 75 4.01 -4.34 -9.89
CA ASP A 75 3.74 -2.91 -10.06
C ASP A 75 2.63 -2.46 -9.11
N TYR A 76 1.50 -3.17 -9.11
CA TYR A 76 0.34 -2.82 -8.31
C TYR A 76 0.65 -2.84 -6.80
N MET A 77 1.37 -3.86 -6.35
CA MET A 77 1.74 -3.98 -4.94
C MET A 77 2.83 -2.98 -4.55
N SER A 78 3.71 -2.59 -5.47
CA SER A 78 4.72 -1.56 -5.22
C SER A 78 4.06 -0.21 -4.94
N ASP A 79 3.10 0.18 -5.80
CA ASP A 79 2.31 1.39 -5.63
C ASP A 79 1.51 1.37 -4.31
N TYR A 80 0.91 0.22 -3.98
CA TYR A 80 0.15 0.07 -2.73
C TYR A 80 1.05 0.24 -1.49
N ILE A 81 2.22 -0.40 -1.49
CA ILE A 81 3.20 -0.31 -0.40
C ILE A 81 3.77 1.11 -0.28
N GLU A 82 3.99 1.81 -1.39
CA GLU A 82 4.45 3.21 -1.35
C GLU A 82 3.43 4.13 -0.66
N ASN A 83 2.13 3.95 -0.94
CA ASN A 83 1.08 4.70 -0.24
C ASN A 83 1.00 4.33 1.25
N LEU A 84 1.22 3.05 1.62
CA LEU A 84 1.33 2.65 3.02
C LEU A 84 2.51 3.31 3.73
N LYS A 85 3.69 3.32 3.09
CA LYS A 85 4.90 3.98 3.62
C LYS A 85 4.69 5.49 3.77
N THR A 86 4.00 6.11 2.83
CA THR A 86 3.62 7.53 2.90
C THR A 86 2.87 7.83 4.19
N VAL A 87 1.82 7.07 4.52
CA VAL A 87 1.06 7.25 5.77
C VAL A 87 1.92 6.97 7.01
N ARG A 88 2.68 5.87 7.03
CA ARG A 88 3.49 5.45 8.19
C ARG A 88 4.57 6.47 8.58
N THR A 89 5.15 7.12 7.58
CA THR A 89 6.27 8.06 7.78
C THR A 89 5.80 9.51 7.89
N LEU A 90 4.52 9.78 7.65
CA LEU A 90 3.97 11.13 7.53
C LEU A 90 4.25 12.03 8.74
N PHE A 91 4.34 11.45 9.93
CA PHE A 91 4.50 12.15 11.21
C PHE A 91 5.82 11.87 11.91
N GLN A 92 6.78 11.26 11.21
CA GLN A 92 8.10 10.90 11.78
C GLN A 92 9.11 12.04 11.70
N ASP A 93 8.76 13.18 11.09
CA ASP A 93 9.64 14.33 11.04
C ASP A 93 9.63 15.14 12.34
N GLN A 94 10.72 15.88 12.53
CA GLN A 94 10.94 16.67 13.73
C GLN A 94 9.95 17.84 13.84
N GLU A 95 9.52 18.41 12.72
CA GLU A 95 8.59 19.55 12.69
C GLU A 95 7.22 19.18 13.28
N PHE A 96 6.73 17.96 13.01
CA PHE A 96 5.50 17.45 13.63
C PHE A 96 5.59 17.32 15.15
N SER A 97 6.75 16.84 15.62
CA SER A 97 6.99 16.57 17.04
C SER A 97 7.22 17.87 17.83
N ASP A 98 7.93 18.81 17.22
CA ASP A 98 8.33 20.07 17.85
C ASP A 98 7.34 21.21 17.58
N LEU A 99 6.20 20.94 16.94
CA LEU A 99 5.25 21.96 16.51
C LEU A 99 4.90 22.98 17.61
N LEU A 100 4.76 22.51 18.86
CA LEU A 100 4.46 23.33 20.04
C LEU A 100 5.68 23.61 20.94
N SER A 101 6.89 23.38 20.44
CA SER A 101 8.12 23.77 21.14
C SER A 101 8.19 25.29 21.29
N VAL A 102 8.95 25.75 22.29
CA VAL A 102 9.14 27.19 22.53
C VAL A 102 9.80 27.85 21.31
N GLU A 103 10.75 27.14 20.68
CA GLU A 103 11.45 27.58 19.49
C GLU A 103 10.50 27.79 18.31
N ASN A 104 9.57 26.85 18.06
CA ASN A 104 8.59 26.99 16.97
C ASN A 104 7.52 28.04 17.28
N ILE A 105 7.08 28.14 18.55
CA ILE A 105 6.15 29.21 18.96
C ILE A 105 6.79 30.59 18.79
N GLU A 106 8.09 30.74 19.09
CA GLU A 106 8.81 32.00 18.88
C GLU A 106 8.96 32.33 17.39
N ALA A 107 9.22 31.32 16.55
CA ALA A 107 9.48 31.50 15.13
C ALA A 107 8.22 31.76 14.29
N ASP A 108 7.09 31.14 14.63
CA ASP A 108 5.87 31.16 13.82
C ASP A 108 4.68 31.89 14.49
N GLY A 109 4.79 32.19 15.79
CA GLY A 109 3.81 33.00 16.50
C GLY A 109 3.83 34.48 16.09
N PRO A 110 2.78 35.25 16.42
CA PRO A 110 1.57 34.78 17.08
C PRO A 110 0.50 34.24 16.10
N GLU A 111 0.69 34.38 14.79
CA GLU A 111 -0.34 34.02 13.80
C GLU A 111 -0.30 32.53 13.40
N PHE A 112 0.84 31.87 13.58
CA PHE A 112 1.08 30.45 13.28
C PHE A 112 0.77 30.03 11.84
N LYS A 113 1.10 30.90 10.88
CA LYS A 113 0.80 30.67 9.48
C LYS A 113 1.54 29.47 8.91
N ASN A 114 2.82 29.29 9.27
CA ASN A 114 3.60 28.18 8.73
C ASN A 114 3.13 26.85 9.33
N SER A 115 2.83 26.81 10.63
CA SER A 115 2.28 25.64 11.32
C SER A 115 0.93 25.23 10.74
N ALA A 116 0.06 26.19 10.44
CA ALA A 116 -1.24 25.93 9.82
C ALA A 116 -1.09 25.39 8.39
N GLU A 117 -0.18 25.96 7.58
CA GLU A 117 0.10 25.48 6.23
C GLU A 117 0.70 24.06 6.25
N TYR A 118 1.66 23.82 7.15
CA TYR A 118 2.28 22.51 7.37
C TYR A 118 1.25 21.43 7.73
N LEU A 119 0.39 21.69 8.72
CA LEU A 119 -0.66 20.74 9.14
C LEU A 119 -1.68 20.50 8.02
N SER A 120 -2.04 21.54 7.26
CA SER A 120 -2.94 21.42 6.11
C SER A 120 -2.34 20.53 5.02
N GLU A 121 -1.04 20.66 4.75
CA GLU A 121 -0.35 19.83 3.77
C GLU A 121 -0.23 18.37 4.22
N LYS A 122 0.03 18.13 5.52
CA LYS A 122 0.01 16.79 6.10
C LYS A 122 -1.38 16.15 5.97
N ARG A 123 -2.43 16.91 6.27
CA ARG A 123 -3.83 16.46 6.12
C ARG A 123 -4.14 16.06 4.68
N ARG A 124 -3.82 16.93 3.72
CA ARG A 124 -3.99 16.65 2.29
C ARG A 124 -3.25 15.38 1.86
N THR A 125 -2.00 15.24 2.29
CA THR A 125 -1.17 14.07 1.98
C THR A 125 -1.76 12.78 2.57
N ALA A 126 -2.22 12.82 3.82
CA ALA A 126 -2.91 11.69 4.45
C ALA A 126 -4.18 11.32 3.68
N ASP A 127 -5.03 12.31 3.36
CA ASP A 127 -6.29 12.11 2.67
C ASP A 127 -6.09 11.45 1.30
N GLU A 128 -5.14 11.95 0.51
CA GLU A 128 -4.79 11.39 -0.80
C GLU A 128 -4.26 9.97 -0.70
N ALA A 129 -3.39 9.69 0.29
CA ALA A 129 -2.85 8.35 0.49
C ALA A 129 -3.92 7.35 0.93
N PHE A 130 -4.77 7.70 1.91
CA PHE A 130 -5.86 6.84 2.35
C PHE A 130 -6.90 6.59 1.26
N GLN A 131 -7.25 7.62 0.47
CA GLN A 131 -8.15 7.45 -0.67
C GLN A 131 -7.58 6.43 -1.66
N LYS A 132 -6.29 6.56 -2.03
CA LYS A 132 -5.64 5.60 -2.93
C LYS A 132 -5.61 4.19 -2.34
N LEU A 133 -5.27 4.05 -1.05
CA LEU A 133 -5.25 2.75 -0.38
C LEU A 133 -6.63 2.07 -0.39
N GLU A 134 -7.70 2.83 -0.15
CA GLU A 134 -9.07 2.32 -0.18
C GLU A 134 -9.48 1.90 -1.60
N GLU A 135 -9.24 2.76 -2.59
CA GLU A 135 -9.51 2.47 -4.00
C GLU A 135 -8.76 1.21 -4.46
N MET A 136 -7.47 1.11 -4.12
CA MET A 136 -6.62 -0.03 -4.48
C MET A 136 -6.99 -1.32 -3.74
N ALA A 137 -7.47 -1.26 -2.50
CA ALA A 137 -7.96 -2.46 -1.80
C ALA A 137 -9.32 -2.95 -2.35
N GLY A 138 -9.98 -2.16 -3.19
CA GLY A 138 -11.23 -2.49 -3.85
C GLY A 138 -11.09 -3.54 -4.94
N GLU A 139 -12.04 -4.49 -5.00
CA GLU A 139 -12.00 -5.58 -5.98
C GLU A 139 -12.03 -5.07 -7.43
N GLU A 140 -12.78 -4.00 -7.69
CA GLU A 140 -12.89 -3.35 -8.99
C GLU A 140 -11.53 -2.87 -9.49
N MET A 141 -10.79 -2.12 -8.66
CA MET A 141 -9.52 -1.53 -9.07
C MET A 141 -8.44 -2.59 -9.26
N ILE A 142 -8.43 -3.63 -8.41
CA ILE A 142 -7.50 -4.76 -8.54
C ILE A 142 -7.72 -5.46 -9.88
N MET A 143 -8.97 -5.75 -10.26
CA MET A 143 -9.26 -6.42 -11.54
C MET A 143 -9.02 -5.51 -12.74
N ALA A 144 -9.32 -4.21 -12.63
CA ALA A 144 -9.05 -3.25 -13.69
C ALA A 144 -7.56 -3.18 -14.09
N ALA A 145 -6.64 -3.54 -13.18
CA ALA A 145 -5.20 -3.59 -13.48
C ALA A 145 -4.83 -4.65 -14.53
N ILE A 146 -5.53 -5.80 -14.56
CA ILE A 146 -5.26 -6.87 -15.53
C ILE A 146 -6.16 -6.79 -16.77
N GLU A 147 -7.40 -6.32 -16.64
CA GLU A 147 -8.37 -6.24 -17.74
C GLU A 147 -7.86 -5.39 -18.91
N LYS A 148 -7.13 -4.32 -18.61
CA LYS A 148 -6.52 -3.43 -19.61
C LYS A 148 -5.48 -4.13 -20.51
N LYS A 149 -4.99 -5.31 -20.11
CA LYS A 149 -3.99 -6.08 -20.88
C LYS A 149 -4.61 -6.99 -21.95
N GLY A 150 -5.93 -7.19 -21.92
CA GLY A 150 -6.63 -7.99 -22.95
C GLY A 150 -6.17 -9.45 -23.01
N LEU A 151 -5.80 -10.02 -21.85
CA LEU A 151 -5.36 -11.41 -21.75
C LEU A 151 -6.53 -12.38 -21.93
N SER A 152 -6.22 -13.66 -22.16
CA SER A 152 -7.28 -14.67 -22.21
C SER A 152 -7.92 -14.88 -20.83
N SER A 153 -9.17 -15.36 -20.81
CA SER A 153 -9.92 -15.63 -19.59
C SER A 153 -9.23 -16.60 -18.61
N TYR A 154 -8.31 -17.45 -19.11
CA TYR A 154 -7.47 -18.28 -18.26
C TYR A 154 -6.51 -17.43 -17.40
N PHE A 155 -5.85 -16.45 -18.00
CA PHE A 155 -4.89 -15.57 -17.32
C PHE A 155 -5.59 -14.58 -16.40
N GLU A 156 -6.76 -14.07 -16.79
CA GLU A 156 -7.58 -13.22 -15.91
C GLU A 156 -8.04 -13.97 -14.64
N GLN A 157 -8.44 -15.24 -14.78
CA GLN A 157 -8.78 -16.08 -13.63
C GLN A 157 -7.57 -16.41 -12.76
N LEU A 158 -6.41 -16.64 -13.36
CA LEU A 158 -5.17 -16.85 -12.63
C LEU A 158 -4.79 -15.60 -11.82
N TYR A 159 -4.87 -14.42 -12.43
CA TYR A 159 -4.67 -13.14 -11.74
C TYR A 159 -5.67 -12.95 -10.61
N ARG A 160 -6.97 -13.19 -10.84
CA ARG A 160 -8.01 -13.12 -9.80
C ARG A 160 -7.64 -13.95 -8.56
N LYS A 161 -7.18 -15.18 -8.77
CA LYS A 161 -6.76 -16.05 -7.66
C LYS A 161 -5.57 -15.49 -6.87
N LEU A 162 -4.59 -14.92 -7.56
CA LEU A 162 -3.39 -14.38 -6.92
C LEU A 162 -3.64 -13.02 -6.25
N ALA A 163 -4.33 -12.12 -6.93
CA ALA A 163 -4.56 -10.75 -6.48
C ALA A 163 -5.75 -10.64 -5.52
N LEU A 164 -6.94 -11.11 -5.91
CA LEU A 164 -8.15 -10.97 -5.08
C LEU A 164 -8.24 -12.02 -3.98
N GLU A 165 -8.01 -13.29 -4.29
CA GLU A 165 -8.23 -14.38 -3.33
C GLU A 165 -7.03 -14.59 -2.39
N ASN A 166 -5.86 -14.02 -2.71
CA ASN A 166 -4.65 -14.15 -1.91
C ASN A 166 -4.11 -12.79 -1.42
N LEU A 167 -3.56 -11.93 -2.29
CA LEU A 167 -2.93 -10.67 -1.85
C LEU A 167 -3.88 -9.75 -1.08
N ARG A 168 -5.07 -9.50 -1.64
CA ARG A 168 -6.08 -8.67 -0.99
C ARG A 168 -6.49 -9.20 0.38
N VAL A 169 -6.58 -10.53 0.52
CA VAL A 169 -7.03 -11.17 1.76
C VAL A 169 -5.93 -11.25 2.82
N ASN A 170 -4.68 -11.50 2.39
CA ASN A 170 -3.58 -11.84 3.29
C ASN A 170 -2.56 -10.72 3.50
N PHE A 171 -2.65 -9.61 2.75
CA PHE A 171 -1.69 -8.52 2.81
C PHE A 171 -2.34 -7.13 2.86
N MET A 172 -3.34 -6.88 2.01
CA MET A 172 -3.98 -5.55 1.94
C MET A 172 -4.91 -5.33 3.14
N TYR A 173 -4.94 -4.09 3.63
CA TYR A 173 -5.87 -3.69 4.67
C TYR A 173 -7.31 -3.61 4.14
N SER A 174 -8.25 -4.02 4.97
CA SER A 174 -9.68 -3.85 4.70
C SER A 174 -10.10 -2.38 4.79
N ALA A 175 -11.26 -2.07 4.21
CA ALA A 175 -11.83 -0.73 4.27
C ALA A 175 -12.04 -0.24 5.73
N GLU A 176 -12.43 -1.13 6.65
CA GLU A 176 -12.63 -0.75 8.06
C GLU A 176 -11.31 -0.46 8.77
N GLU A 177 -10.25 -1.23 8.49
CA GLU A 177 -8.91 -0.98 9.02
C GLU A 177 -8.35 0.35 8.50
N LEU A 178 -8.50 0.60 7.20
CA LEU A 178 -8.08 1.87 6.59
C LEU A 178 -8.86 3.06 7.15
N LYS A 179 -10.18 2.90 7.35
CA LYS A 179 -11.02 3.93 7.97
C LYS A 179 -10.59 4.22 9.41
N THR A 180 -10.38 3.18 10.21
CA THR A 180 -9.93 3.33 11.61
C THR A 180 -8.58 4.03 11.68
N ALA A 181 -7.64 3.64 10.82
CA ALA A 181 -6.34 4.29 10.71
C ALA A 181 -6.47 5.75 10.28
N LYS A 182 -7.34 6.05 9.32
CA LYS A 182 -7.63 7.41 8.86
C LYS A 182 -8.17 8.29 10.00
N GLU A 183 -9.17 7.80 10.74
CA GLU A 183 -9.73 8.53 11.89
C GLU A 183 -8.66 8.83 12.96
N SER A 184 -7.75 7.88 13.22
CA SER A 184 -6.62 8.10 14.13
C SER A 184 -5.68 9.19 13.64
N VAL A 185 -5.34 9.17 12.34
CA VAL A 185 -4.47 10.18 11.71
C VAL A 185 -5.12 11.56 11.72
N GLU A 186 -6.42 11.64 11.39
CA GLU A 186 -7.18 12.90 11.42
C GLU A 186 -7.23 13.50 12.84
N ALA A 187 -7.39 12.66 13.87
CA ALA A 187 -7.39 13.10 15.26
C ALA A 187 -6.01 13.64 15.68
N MET A 188 -4.90 13.03 15.25
CA MET A 188 -3.56 13.50 15.55
C MET A 188 -3.27 14.89 14.96
N ILE A 189 -3.74 15.14 13.74
CA ILE A 189 -3.62 16.44 13.09
C ILE A 189 -4.55 17.45 13.79
N ALA A 190 -5.81 17.08 14.02
CA ALA A 190 -6.81 17.96 14.62
C ALA A 190 -6.39 18.47 16.01
N SER A 191 -5.84 17.62 16.87
CA SER A 191 -5.38 18.07 18.20
C SER A 191 -4.27 19.14 18.13
N ARG A 192 -3.41 19.08 17.11
CA ARG A 192 -2.35 20.07 16.88
C ARG A 192 -2.90 21.35 16.28
N GLU A 193 -3.83 21.24 15.33
CA GLU A 193 -4.56 22.39 14.78
C GLU A 193 -5.32 23.15 15.89
N GLU A 194 -5.97 22.43 16.81
CA GLU A 194 -6.66 23.02 17.97
C GLU A 194 -5.70 23.79 18.87
N ALA A 195 -4.54 23.22 19.20
CA ALA A 195 -3.53 23.89 20.03
C ALA A 195 -2.94 25.14 19.35
N VAL A 196 -2.62 25.05 18.06
CA VAL A 196 -2.12 26.18 17.27
C VAL A 196 -3.17 27.29 17.15
N THR A 197 -4.42 26.91 16.87
CA THR A 197 -5.54 27.85 16.76
C THR A 197 -5.80 28.56 18.09
N PHE A 198 -5.78 27.82 19.21
CA PHE A 198 -5.93 28.39 20.54
C PHE A 198 -4.86 29.47 20.83
N LEU A 199 -3.59 29.20 20.51
CA LEU A 199 -2.54 30.21 20.67
C LEU A 199 -2.77 31.43 19.77
N SER A 200 -3.17 31.24 18.53
CA SER A 200 -3.46 32.34 17.59
C SER A 200 -4.62 33.22 18.05
N GLU A 201 -5.74 32.61 18.47
CA GLU A 201 -6.93 33.33 18.94
C GLU A 201 -6.70 34.10 20.25
N HIS A 202 -5.79 33.60 21.09
CA HIS A 202 -5.44 34.20 22.37
C HIS A 202 -4.10 34.95 22.37
N GLN A 203 -3.57 35.35 21.20
CA GLN A 203 -2.26 36.00 21.03
C GLN A 203 -1.95 37.18 21.96
N SER A 204 -2.97 37.94 22.38
CA SER A 204 -2.79 39.09 23.28
C SER A 204 -2.69 38.70 24.76
N ASN A 205 -2.91 37.42 25.10
CA ASN A 205 -3.01 36.91 26.47
C ASN A 205 -1.91 35.89 26.79
N TRP A 206 -0.89 35.77 25.94
CA TRP A 206 0.30 34.99 26.23
C TRP A 206 1.55 35.70 25.73
N LYS A 207 2.68 35.33 26.31
CA LYS A 207 4.01 35.76 25.88
C LYS A 207 5.04 34.67 26.14
N LEU A 208 6.12 34.68 25.38
CA LEU A 208 7.32 33.94 25.73
C LEU A 208 8.17 34.79 26.68
N GLU A 209 8.47 34.25 27.87
CA GLU A 209 9.31 34.91 28.87
C GLU A 209 10.15 33.86 29.60
N ASP A 210 11.47 34.07 29.66
CA ASP A 210 12.44 33.13 30.22
C ASP A 210 12.43 31.74 29.56
N GLY A 211 12.21 31.69 28.24
CA GLY A 211 12.11 30.44 27.48
C GLY A 211 10.86 29.62 27.84
N LYS A 212 9.80 30.27 28.33
CA LYS A 212 8.54 29.62 28.71
C LYS A 212 7.37 30.39 28.15
N LEU A 213 6.36 29.65 27.70
CA LEU A 213 5.05 30.19 27.40
C LEU A 213 4.33 30.55 28.71
N LYS A 214 3.98 31.83 28.88
CA LYS A 214 3.23 32.34 30.03
C LYS A 214 1.91 32.94 29.54
N PHE A 215 0.82 32.58 30.20
CA PHE A 215 -0.50 33.14 29.96
C PHE A 215 -0.86 34.18 31.02
N ASP A 216 -1.71 35.13 30.65
CA ASP A 216 -2.19 36.20 31.54
C ASP A 216 -3.29 35.72 32.51
N SER A 217 -3.84 34.51 32.30
CA SER A 217 -4.83 33.89 33.20
C SER A 217 -4.57 32.40 33.42
N ASP A 218 -4.89 31.93 34.63
CA ASP A 218 -4.81 30.51 35.00
C ASP A 218 -5.77 29.64 34.17
N ASP A 219 -6.91 30.20 33.75
CA ASP A 219 -7.90 29.51 32.93
C ASP A 219 -7.35 29.19 31.53
N LEU A 220 -6.73 30.17 30.86
CA LEU A 220 -6.10 29.95 29.55
C LEU A 220 -4.91 28.99 29.65
N LEU A 221 -4.12 29.09 30.72
CA LEU A 221 -3.04 28.14 30.98
C LEU A 221 -3.58 26.70 31.15
N SER A 222 -4.68 26.52 31.88
CA SER A 222 -5.32 25.21 32.05
C SER A 222 -5.80 24.65 30.72
N GLN A 223 -6.52 25.45 29.93
CA GLN A 223 -7.03 25.03 28.61
C GLN A 223 -5.89 24.62 27.67
N TYR A 224 -4.79 25.40 27.62
CA TYR A 224 -3.62 25.05 26.82
C TYR A 224 -2.95 23.75 27.30
N ASN A 225 -2.81 23.56 28.61
CA ASN A 225 -2.22 22.36 29.17
C ASN A 225 -3.04 21.11 28.85
N ASP A 226 -4.38 21.22 28.81
CA ASP A 226 -5.25 20.11 28.41
C ASP A 226 -5.03 19.73 26.94
N LEU A 227 -4.90 20.72 26.05
CA LEU A 227 -4.56 20.51 24.63
C LEU A 227 -3.18 19.87 24.46
N ALA A 228 -2.16 20.38 25.15
CA ALA A 228 -0.81 19.82 25.11
C ALA A 228 -0.74 18.38 25.69
N ALA A 229 -1.53 18.11 26.73
CA ALA A 229 -1.64 16.77 27.31
C ALA A 229 -2.31 15.78 26.35
N ALA A 230 -3.34 16.20 25.61
CA ALA A 230 -3.98 15.37 24.60
C ALA A 230 -3.01 14.98 23.47
N ILE A 231 -2.15 15.91 23.04
CA ILE A 231 -1.11 15.65 22.03
C ILE A 231 -0.05 14.67 22.55
N SER A 232 0.34 14.78 23.82
CA SER A 232 1.40 13.95 24.42
C SER A 232 0.98 12.48 24.69
N GLN A 233 -0.32 12.17 24.57
CA GLN A 233 -0.88 10.82 24.78
C GLN A 233 -1.03 10.03 23.47
N GLN A 234 -0.76 10.66 22.33
CA GLN A 234 -0.79 10.06 20.99
C GLN A 234 0.60 9.56 20.61
#